data_AF-A0A9X1AGX3-F1
#
_entry.id   AF-A0A9X1AGX3-F1
#
_cell.length_a   1.000
_cell.length_b   1.000
_cell.length_c   1.000
_cell.angle_alpha   90.00
_cell.angle_beta   90.00
_cell.angle_gamma   90.00
#
_symmetry.space_group_name_H-M   'P 1'
#
loop_
_entity.id
_entity.type
_entity.pdbx_description
1 polymer ?
#
loop_
_entity_poly.entity_id
_entity_poly.type
_entity_poly.pdbx_seq_one_letter_code
_entity_poly.pdbx_strand_id
1 'polypeptide(L)'
;MIAQHYRLYIERRDADRNMARFYALSIKETLFGQTCLVRRWGRIGTNGRTVQHSFDTEGEAVRLFLELLRAKRMRGYQPRSAYPTRRSDLVWLTGQPLGRAVGLWVKRGIRRRRR
;
A
#
# COMPACT_ATOMS: atom_id res chain seq x y z
N MET A 1 -26.42 1.08 8.90
CA MET A 1 -25.67 -0.18 8.76
C MET A 1 -24.68 0.03 7.63
N ILE A 2 -23.39 0.06 7.95
CA ILE A 2 -22.33 0.14 6.94
C ILE A 2 -22.30 -1.18 6.16
N ALA A 3 -22.47 -1.10 4.85
CA ALA A 3 -22.51 -2.29 4.00
C ALA A 3 -21.13 -2.94 3.80
N GLN A 4 -20.05 -2.17 3.94
CA GLN A 4 -18.68 -2.64 3.66
C GLN A 4 -17.66 -2.13 4.68
N HIS A 5 -16.70 -2.97 5.04
CA HIS A 5 -15.61 -2.58 5.92
C HIS A 5 -14.55 -1.77 5.15
N TYR A 6 -14.73 -0.45 5.06
CA TYR A 6 -13.72 0.42 4.44
C TYR A 6 -12.53 0.60 5.37
N ARG A 7 -11.44 -0.13 5.11
CA ARG A 7 -10.15 0.07 5.78
C ARG A 7 -9.04 0.00 4.76
N LEU A 8 -8.23 1.05 4.70
CA LEU A 8 -7.10 1.13 3.78
C LEU A 8 -5.88 1.70 4.47
N TYR A 9 -4.73 1.10 4.19
CA TYR A 9 -3.43 1.54 4.66
C TYR A 9 -2.48 1.67 3.47
N ILE A 10 -1.92 2.86 3.30
CA ILE A 10 -1.00 3.20 2.22
C ILE A 10 0.25 3.84 2.81
N GLU A 11 1.38 3.59 2.16
CA GLU A 11 2.69 4.06 2.57
C GLU A 11 3.33 4.88 1.47
N ARG A 12 4.21 5.78 1.85
CA ARG A 12 5.16 6.43 0.95
C ARG A 12 6.55 6.21 1.53
N ARG A 13 7.38 5.51 0.76
CA ARG A 13 8.78 5.21 1.09
C ARG A 13 9.68 5.79 0.01
N ASP A 14 10.66 6.58 0.42
CA ASP A 14 11.72 7.13 -0.43
C ASP A 14 12.96 7.26 0.46
N ALA A 15 13.94 6.39 0.22
CA ALA A 15 15.14 6.26 1.05
C ALA A 15 16.07 7.47 0.88
N ASP A 16 16.22 7.95 -0.35
CA ASP A 16 17.09 9.07 -0.72
C ASP A 16 16.64 10.37 -0.03
N ARG A 17 15.33 10.47 0.27
CA ARG A 17 14.74 11.61 0.98
C ARG A 17 14.44 11.34 2.46
N ASN A 18 14.92 10.24 3.04
CA ASN A 18 14.61 9.80 4.41
C ASN A 18 13.10 9.89 4.73
N MET A 19 12.28 9.43 3.80
CA MET A 19 10.83 9.55 3.82
C MET A 19 10.22 8.18 4.04
N ALA A 20 9.76 7.92 5.25
CA ALA A 20 9.00 6.72 5.60
C ALA A 20 7.73 7.15 6.32
N ARG A 21 6.63 7.33 5.56
CA ARG A 21 5.36 7.82 6.09
C ARG A 21 4.21 6.89 5.74
N PHE A 22 3.24 6.79 6.64
CA PHE A 22 2.00 6.06 6.42
C PHE A 22 0.79 7.00 6.41
N TYR A 23 -0.27 6.54 5.76
CA TYR A 23 -1.58 7.13 5.81
C TYR A 23 -2.62 5.99 5.86
N ALA A 24 -3.51 6.03 6.84
CA ALA A 24 -4.56 5.03 7.00
C ALA A 24 -5.92 5.72 7.04
N LEU A 25 -6.89 5.10 6.39
CA LEU A 25 -8.27 5.52 6.33
C LEU A 25 -9.15 4.37 6.80
N SER A 26 -10.14 4.66 7.64
CA SER A 26 -11.18 3.69 7.96
C SER A 26 -12.52 4.36 8.22
N ILE A 27 -13.60 3.80 7.69
CA ILE A 27 -14.96 4.23 8.01
C ILE A 27 -15.51 3.29 9.09
N LYS A 28 -16.16 3.85 10.10
CA LYS A 28 -16.78 3.13 11.22
C LYS A 28 -18.11 3.76 11.57
N GLU A 29 -19.04 2.98 12.10
CA GLU A 29 -20.22 3.51 12.76
C GLU A 29 -19.87 3.90 14.20
N THR A 30 -20.38 5.04 14.65
CA THR A 30 -20.32 5.43 16.06
C THR A 30 -21.41 4.69 16.85
N LEU A 31 -21.30 4.69 18.18
CA LEU A 31 -22.31 4.10 19.06
C LEU A 31 -23.70 4.75 18.91
N PHE A 32 -23.77 5.94 18.32
CA PHE A 32 -25.01 6.68 18.06
C PHE A 32 -25.53 6.49 16.64
N GLY A 33 -24.97 5.55 15.86
CA GLY A 33 -25.39 5.26 14.50
C GLY A 33 -24.91 6.26 13.45
N GLN A 34 -24.05 7.22 13.81
CA GLN A 34 -23.45 8.14 12.84
C GLN A 34 -22.28 7.48 12.12
N THR A 35 -22.01 7.88 10.87
CA THR A 35 -20.85 7.37 10.15
C THR A 35 -19.64 8.24 10.43
N CYS A 36 -18.51 7.64 10.81
CA CYS A 36 -17.26 8.34 11.09
C CYS A 36 -16.11 7.86 10.20
N LEU A 37 -15.47 8.78 9.50
CA LEU A 37 -14.20 8.55 8.81
C LEU A 37 -13.02 8.88 9.75
N VAL A 38 -12.26 7.84 10.10
CA VAL A 38 -11.02 7.96 10.85
C VAL A 38 -9.83 8.04 9.89
N ARG A 39 -9.02 9.07 10.06
CA ARG A 39 -7.78 9.32 9.31
C ARG A 39 -6.61 9.20 10.27
N ARG A 40 -5.61 8.38 9.94
CA ARG A 40 -4.36 8.26 10.70
C ARG A 40 -3.16 8.51 9.80
N TRP A 41 -2.14 9.19 10.29
CA TRP A 41 -0.92 9.43 9.52
C TRP A 41 0.29 9.69 10.41
N GLY A 42 1.47 9.34 9.94
CA GLY A 42 2.69 9.51 10.71
C GLY A 42 3.92 8.97 10.00
N ARG A 43 5.04 8.94 10.71
CA ARG A 43 6.21 8.16 10.27
C ARG A 43 5.92 6.68 10.51
N ILE A 44 6.41 5.81 9.61
CA ILE A 44 6.27 4.36 9.78
C ILE A 44 6.99 3.94 11.07
N GLY A 45 6.34 3.08 11.87
CA GLY A 45 6.83 2.65 13.18
C GLY A 45 6.43 3.54 14.36
N THR A 46 5.64 4.59 14.13
CA THR A 46 5.09 5.43 15.22
C THR A 46 3.56 5.40 15.25
N ASN A 47 2.98 5.84 16.37
CA ASN A 47 1.52 5.95 16.51
C ASN A 47 0.90 7.00 15.57
N GLY A 48 1.69 8.00 15.17
CA GLY A 48 1.26 9.10 14.31
C GLY A 48 0.24 10.02 14.96
N ARG A 49 -0.57 10.68 14.12
CA ARG A 49 -1.72 11.51 14.48
C ARG A 49 -2.99 10.87 13.94
N THR A 50 -4.11 11.17 14.60
CA THR A 50 -5.43 10.68 14.23
C THR A 50 -6.42 11.85 14.22
N VAL A 51 -7.28 11.90 13.21
CA VAL A 51 -8.43 12.81 13.15
C VAL A 51 -9.66 12.03 12.70
N GLN A 52 -10.81 12.38 13.26
CA GLN A 52 -12.11 11.79 12.98
C GLN A 52 -13.01 12.83 12.31
N HIS A 53 -13.81 12.40 11.34
CA HIS A 53 -14.80 13.21 10.63
C HIS A 53 -16.13 12.49 10.73
N SER A 54 -17.12 13.12 11.37
CA SER A 54 -18.47 12.58 11.51
C SER A 54 -19.34 13.03 10.33
N PHE A 55 -20.21 12.14 9.88
CA PHE A 55 -21.15 12.33 8.78
C PHE A 55 -22.50 11.73 9.15
N ASP A 56 -23.54 12.31 8.56
CA ASP A 56 -24.91 11.83 8.72
C ASP A 56 -25.17 10.59 7.86
N THR A 57 -24.48 10.49 6.71
CA THR A 57 -24.65 9.37 5.78
C THR A 57 -23.34 8.64 5.46
N GLU A 58 -23.43 7.34 5.15
CA GLU A 58 -22.30 6.54 4.68
C GLU A 58 -21.72 7.10 3.37
N GLY A 59 -22.59 7.56 2.46
CA GLY A 59 -22.20 8.07 1.16
C GLY A 59 -21.27 9.29 1.23
N GLU A 60 -21.48 10.19 2.20
CA GLU A 60 -20.59 11.34 2.43
C GLU A 60 -19.22 10.91 2.93
N ALA A 61 -19.18 9.97 3.88
CA ALA A 61 -17.94 9.42 4.39
C ALA A 61 -17.13 8.72 3.29
N VAL A 62 -17.81 7.96 2.42
CA VAL A 62 -17.20 7.28 1.26
C VAL A 62 -16.68 8.29 0.24
N ARG A 63 -17.43 9.37 -0.04
CA ARG A 63 -16.98 10.43 -0.95
C ARG A 63 -15.65 11.04 -0.48
N LEU A 64 -15.58 11.47 0.79
CA LEU A 64 -14.35 12.04 1.34
C LEU A 64 -13.22 11.00 1.41
N PHE A 65 -13.54 9.74 1.73
CA PHE A 65 -12.56 8.65 1.71
C PHE A 65 -11.89 8.52 0.33
N LEU A 66 -12.70 8.50 -0.74
CA LEU A 66 -12.21 8.36 -2.11
C LEU A 66 -11.43 9.59 -2.58
N GLU A 67 -11.88 10.80 -2.23
CA GLU A 67 -11.15 12.04 -2.52
C GLU A 67 -9.76 12.06 -1.87
N LEU A 68 -9.70 11.73 -0.56
CA LEU A 68 -8.44 11.63 0.16
C LEU A 68 -7.52 10.56 -0.42
N LEU A 69 -8.06 9.40 -0.79
CA LEU A 69 -7.30 8.33 -1.41
C LEU A 69 -6.70 8.77 -2.74
N ARG A 70 -7.48 9.38 -3.63
CA ARG A 70 -7.00 9.91 -4.92
C ARG A 70 -5.90 10.94 -4.70
N ALA A 71 -6.11 11.90 -3.82
CA ALA A 71 -5.12 12.93 -3.51
C ALA A 71 -3.81 12.34 -2.96
N LYS A 72 -3.87 11.29 -2.11
CA LYS A 72 -2.66 10.64 -1.58
C LYS A 72 -1.96 9.77 -2.61
N ARG A 73 -2.71 9.09 -3.48
CA ARG A 73 -2.14 8.33 -4.59
C ARG A 73 -1.34 9.23 -5.54
N MET A 74 -1.88 10.41 -5.88
CA MET A 74 -1.16 11.41 -6.68
C MET A 74 0.12 11.94 -5.99
N ARG A 75 0.19 11.86 -4.66
CA ARG A 75 1.40 12.21 -3.88
C ARG A 75 2.38 11.04 -3.74
N GLY A 76 2.18 9.92 -4.42
CA GLY A 76 3.07 8.76 -4.39
C GLY A 76 2.86 7.84 -3.19
N TYR A 77 1.71 7.90 -2.51
CA TYR A 77 1.34 6.85 -1.56
C TYR A 77 0.82 5.62 -2.30
N GLN A 78 1.26 4.45 -1.87
CA GLN A 78 0.92 3.16 -2.48
C GLN A 78 0.48 2.16 -1.42
N PRO A 79 -0.40 1.19 -1.74
CA PRO A 79 -0.71 0.08 -0.84
C PRO A 79 0.56 -0.67 -0.45
N ARG A 80 0.62 -1.13 0.80
CA ARG A 80 1.70 -2.04 1.19
C ARG A 80 1.56 -3.33 0.39
N SER A 81 2.54 -3.61 -0.48
CA SER A 81 2.57 -4.87 -1.20
C SER A 81 2.70 -6.03 -0.21
N ALA A 82 1.82 -7.03 -0.33
CA ALA A 82 1.93 -8.28 0.42
C ALA A 82 3.05 -9.18 -0.13
N TYR A 83 3.43 -8.97 -1.39
CA TYR A 83 4.62 -9.60 -1.94
C TYR A 83 5.84 -8.72 -1.61
N PRO A 84 6.87 -9.25 -0.92
CA PRO A 84 8.14 -8.55 -0.83
C PRO A 84 8.70 -8.47 -2.25
N THR A 85 8.69 -7.29 -2.86
CA THR A 85 9.45 -7.04 -4.09
C THR A 85 10.92 -7.34 -3.76
N ARG A 86 11.42 -8.53 -4.15
CA ARG A 86 12.86 -8.74 -4.15
C ARG A 86 13.41 -7.77 -5.18
N ARG A 87 14.57 -7.19 -4.91
CA ARG A 87 15.24 -6.25 -5.82
C ARG A 87 15.48 -6.85 -7.23
N SER A 88 15.42 -8.18 -7.36
CA SER A 88 15.45 -8.94 -8.61
C SER A 88 14.16 -8.91 -9.45
N ASP A 89 13.03 -8.50 -8.87
CA ASP A 89 11.70 -8.60 -9.52
C ASP A 89 11.39 -7.36 -10.39
N LEU A 90 12.28 -6.37 -10.42
CA LEU A 90 12.17 -5.16 -11.23
C LEU A 90 12.44 -5.38 -12.73
N VAL A 91 12.72 -6.61 -13.17
CA VAL A 91 13.07 -6.92 -14.58
C VAL A 91 11.84 -7.17 -15.48
N TRP A 92 10.63 -7.31 -14.94
CA TRP A 92 9.46 -7.73 -15.75
C TRP A 92 8.56 -6.61 -16.30
N LEU A 93 8.98 -5.34 -16.26
CA LEU A 93 8.19 -4.20 -16.79
C LEU A 93 8.71 -3.62 -18.11
N THR A 94 9.75 -4.20 -18.72
CA THR A 94 10.09 -3.96 -20.13
C THR A 94 9.80 -5.21 -20.93
N GLY A 95 8.61 -5.31 -21.50
CA GLY A 95 8.29 -6.35 -22.47
C GLY A 95 9.07 -6.15 -23.75
N GLN A 96 10.08 -6.99 -24.01
CA GLN A 96 10.20 -7.83 -25.21
C GLN A 96 11.52 -8.62 -25.18
N PRO A 97 11.47 -9.89 -25.62
CA PRO A 97 12.35 -10.28 -26.72
C PRO A 97 11.51 -10.82 -27.88
N LEU A 98 11.52 -10.09 -28.98
CA LEU A 98 11.35 -10.69 -30.30
C LEU A 98 12.71 -11.30 -30.68
N GLY A 99 12.73 -12.62 -30.92
CA GLY A 99 13.81 -13.25 -31.68
C GLY A 99 14.72 -14.20 -30.89
N ARG A 100 14.46 -15.49 -31.11
CA ARG A 100 15.41 -16.62 -31.19
C ARG A 100 16.89 -16.33 -30.82
N ALA A 101 17.37 -17.01 -29.79
CA ALA A 101 18.68 -17.67 -29.85
C ALA A 101 18.67 -18.91 -28.95
N VAL A 102 18.75 -20.06 -29.60
CA VAL A 102 19.13 -21.36 -29.03
C VAL A 102 20.58 -21.25 -28.55
N GLY A 103 20.89 -21.76 -27.36
CA GLY A 103 22.28 -22.11 -27.03
C GLY A 103 22.68 -21.83 -25.59
N LEU A 104 23.03 -22.92 -24.90
CA LEU A 104 24.02 -23.01 -23.82
C LEU A 104 23.91 -21.97 -22.70
N TRP A 105 23.66 -22.41 -21.46
CA TRP A 105 24.72 -22.30 -20.45
C TRP A 105 24.57 -23.39 -19.39
N VAL A 106 25.68 -24.07 -19.20
CA VAL A 106 25.90 -25.32 -18.47
C VAL A 106 25.72 -25.14 -16.96
N LYS A 107 25.12 -26.16 -16.35
CA LYS A 107 25.05 -26.38 -14.89
C LYS A 107 26.45 -26.35 -14.23
N ARG A 108 26.63 -25.51 -13.21
CA ARG A 108 27.60 -25.69 -12.11
C ARG A 108 26.98 -25.02 -10.87
N GLY A 109 26.87 -25.60 -9.68
CA GLY A 109 27.28 -26.88 -9.11
C GLY A 109 27.03 -26.75 -7.60
N ILE A 110 26.00 -27.42 -7.09
CA ILE A 110 25.69 -27.46 -5.65
C ILE A 110 26.63 -28.48 -5.00
N ARG A 111 27.66 -28.03 -4.29
CA ARG A 111 28.41 -28.88 -3.36
C ARG A 111 27.81 -28.73 -1.97
N ARG A 112 26.96 -29.71 -1.59
CA ARG A 112 26.65 -30.02 -0.19
C ARG A 112 27.92 -30.55 0.47
N ARG A 113 28.32 -30.00 1.61
CA ARG A 113 29.26 -30.66 2.53
C ARG A 113 28.55 -30.87 3.86
N ARG A 114 28.21 -32.13 4.12
CA ARG A 114 27.96 -32.65 5.47
C ARG A 114 29.31 -32.81 6.17
N ARG A 115 29.43 -32.30 7.38
CA ARG A 115 29.90 -33.04 8.55
C ARG A 115 29.45 -32.27 9.78
#